data_AF-A0A357KS99-F1
#
_entry.id   AF-A0A357KS99-F1
#
_cell.length_a   1.000
_cell.length_b   1.000
_cell.length_c   1.000
_cell.angle_alpha   90.00
_cell.angle_beta   90.00
_cell.angle_gamma   90.00
#
_symmetry.space_group_name_H-M   'P 1'
#
loop_
_entity.id
_entity.type
_entity.pdbx_description
1 polymer ?
#
loop_
_entity_poly.entity_id
_entity_poly.type
_entity_poly.pdbx_seq_one_letter_code
_entity_poly.pdbx_strand_id
1 'polypeptide(L)'
;MATSAAPTYFPIHQIDDRWYVDGGLAANSPALMGLHEARYFLGKSDSQIRLMLVGTMGLEKSADQSKKLKRGYWGWNKGRDLIDLTLSANEGLHNQIVKHLIPEDNLLEVDDKQTPDQSKLLELDNSSDAAASTLRGRGKDRAQKIISQPTFQKFSNHRASIPTFYYGPNKNTERT
;
A
#
# COMPACT_ATOMS: atom_id res chain seq x y z
N MET A 1 15.12 -3.19 -4.76
CA MET A 1 15.81 -3.73 -3.56
C MET A 1 15.85 -2.74 -2.39
N ALA A 2 15.60 -1.43 -2.59
CA ALA A 2 15.60 -0.41 -1.52
C ALA A 2 14.26 -0.22 -0.78
N THR A 3 13.15 -0.80 -1.26
CA THR A 3 11.78 -0.51 -0.76
C THR A 3 11.25 -1.53 0.27
N SER A 4 12.09 -2.43 0.74
CA SER A 4 11.70 -3.55 1.62
C SER A 4 12.60 -3.70 2.85
N ALA A 5 13.42 -2.69 3.18
CA ALA A 5 14.41 -2.75 4.25
C ALA A 5 13.83 -2.48 5.66
N ALA A 6 12.70 -3.12 6.02
CA ALA A 6 11.90 -2.76 7.20
C ALA A 6 12.78 -2.74 8.45
N PRO A 7 12.74 -1.66 9.25
CA PRO A 7 13.56 -1.59 10.45
C PRO A 7 13.20 -2.76 11.35
N THR A 8 14.21 -3.59 11.67
CA THR A 8 14.17 -4.86 12.41
C THR A 8 14.03 -6.17 11.62
N TYR A 9 13.82 -6.15 10.29
CA TYR A 9 13.78 -7.34 9.43
C TYR A 9 14.95 -7.42 8.43
N PHE A 10 15.48 -6.29 7.96
CA PHE A 10 16.60 -6.29 7.01
C PHE A 10 17.72 -5.32 7.44
N PRO A 11 18.99 -5.65 7.17
CA PRO A 11 20.11 -4.74 7.41
C PRO A 11 20.02 -3.51 6.50
N ILE A 12 20.49 -2.36 7.01
CA ILE A 12 20.54 -1.09 6.29
C ILE A 12 21.38 -1.27 5.02
N HIS A 13 20.86 -0.82 3.87
CA HIS A 13 21.55 -0.92 2.59
C HIS A 13 22.14 0.44 2.19
N GLN A 14 23.44 0.47 1.96
CA GLN A 14 24.15 1.65 1.48
C GLN A 14 24.22 1.59 -0.04
N ILE A 15 23.77 2.65 -0.71
CA ILE A 15 24.03 2.90 -2.13
C ILE A 15 24.77 4.25 -2.18
N ASP A 16 25.98 4.24 -2.71
CA ASP A 16 26.93 5.38 -2.68
C ASP A 16 27.19 5.90 -1.24
N ASP A 17 27.23 7.22 -1.03
CA ASP A 17 27.43 7.87 0.29
C ASP A 17 26.11 8.09 1.06
N ARG A 18 25.02 7.42 0.67
CA ARG A 18 23.69 7.61 1.25
C ARG A 18 23.20 6.34 1.94
N TRP A 19 22.76 6.53 3.18
CA TRP A 19 22.15 5.49 4.01
C TRP A 19 20.65 5.45 3.69
N TYR A 20 20.18 4.33 3.16
CA TYR A 20 18.75 4.13 2.87
C TYR A 20 18.14 3.24 3.95
N VAL A 21 17.22 3.83 4.72
CA VAL A 21 16.32 3.11 5.63
C VAL A 21 15.06 2.76 4.84
N ASP A 22 14.31 1.72 5.24
CA ASP A 22 13.17 1.22 4.47
C ASP A 22 12.26 2.32 3.92
N GLY A 23 11.88 2.14 2.65
CA GLY A 23 10.66 2.74 2.13
C GLY A 23 9.46 2.46 3.03
N GLY A 24 9.38 1.34 3.74
CA GLY A 24 8.35 1.08 4.75
C GLY A 24 8.18 2.17 5.83
N LEU A 25 9.23 2.92 6.24
CA LEU A 25 9.09 4.03 7.20
C LEU A 25 8.55 5.33 6.60
N ALA A 26 8.83 5.57 5.32
CA ALA A 26 8.49 6.82 4.63
C ALA A 26 7.31 6.66 3.64
N ALA A 27 7.14 5.47 3.08
CA ALA A 27 6.27 5.08 1.97
C ALA A 27 5.27 3.98 2.38
N ASN A 28 4.89 3.91 3.66
CA ASN A 28 3.74 3.11 4.11
C ASN A 28 2.39 3.64 3.60
N SER A 29 2.37 4.79 2.92
CA SER A 29 1.22 5.24 2.15
C SER A 29 1.58 5.51 0.69
N PRO A 30 1.69 4.43 -0.10
CA PRO A 30 1.86 4.56 -1.55
C PRO A 30 0.70 5.33 -2.18
N ALA A 31 -0.49 5.29 -1.57
CA ALA A 31 -1.68 6.02 -2.01
C ALA A 31 -1.46 7.54 -2.06
N LEU A 32 -1.04 8.13 -0.94
CA LEU A 32 -0.86 9.58 -0.84
C LEU A 32 0.34 10.05 -1.66
N MET A 33 1.42 9.26 -1.68
CA MET A 33 2.58 9.54 -2.54
C MET A 33 2.22 9.53 -4.03
N GLY A 34 1.49 8.49 -4.49
CA GLY A 34 1.04 8.42 -5.87
C GLY A 34 0.12 9.58 -6.26
N LEU A 35 -0.79 9.98 -5.35
CA LEU A 35 -1.63 11.16 -5.56
C LEU A 35 -0.79 12.44 -5.65
N HIS A 36 0.20 12.61 -4.77
CA HIS A 36 1.12 13.75 -4.81
C HIS A 36 1.90 13.81 -6.14
N GLU A 37 2.46 12.69 -6.59
CA GLU A 37 3.22 12.63 -7.85
C GLU A 37 2.33 12.94 -9.06
N ALA A 38 1.12 12.40 -9.11
CA ALA A 38 0.17 12.67 -10.18
C ALA A 38 -0.22 14.16 -10.25
N ARG A 39 -0.35 14.83 -9.10
CA ARG A 39 -0.59 16.27 -9.04
C ARG A 39 0.64 17.07 -9.48
N TYR A 40 1.78 16.81 -8.86
CA TYR A 40 2.96 17.65 -8.98
C TYR A 40 3.68 17.46 -10.32
N PHE A 41 3.92 16.21 -10.72
CA PHE A 41 4.68 15.91 -11.94
C PHE A 41 3.80 15.77 -13.17
N LEU A 42 2.56 15.29 -13.03
CA LEU A 42 1.65 15.09 -14.17
C LEU A 42 0.60 16.20 -14.33
N GLY A 43 0.55 17.16 -13.39
CA GLY A 43 -0.36 18.31 -13.45
C GLY A 43 -1.84 17.92 -13.42
N LYS A 44 -2.19 16.77 -12.85
CA LYS A 44 -3.57 16.25 -12.84
C LYS A 44 -4.32 16.76 -11.62
N SER A 45 -5.58 17.17 -11.83
CA SER A 45 -6.50 17.43 -10.73
C SER A 45 -7.08 16.13 -10.16
N ASP A 46 -7.62 16.18 -8.95
CA ASP A 46 -8.17 15.00 -8.26
C ASP A 46 -9.30 14.31 -9.03
N SER A 47 -10.09 15.07 -9.79
CA SER A 47 -11.16 14.53 -10.63
C SER A 47 -10.64 13.74 -11.85
N GLN A 48 -9.39 14.00 -12.26
CA GLN A 48 -8.72 13.32 -13.37
C GLN A 48 -7.90 12.11 -12.90
N ILE A 49 -7.73 11.94 -11.59
CA ILE A 49 -6.95 10.86 -11.00
C ILE A 49 -7.92 9.76 -10.57
N ARG A 50 -7.63 8.53 -10.99
CA ARG A 50 -8.28 7.32 -10.52
C ARG A 50 -7.27 6.50 -9.74
N LEU A 51 -7.58 6.15 -8.51
CA LEU A 51 -6.67 5.47 -7.61
C LEU A 51 -7.22 4.10 -7.20
N MET A 52 -6.43 3.07 -7.45
CA MET A 52 -6.73 1.71 -7.02
C MET A 52 -5.76 1.33 -5.90
N LEU A 53 -6.30 1.08 -4.71
CA LEU A 53 -5.55 0.63 -3.55
C LEU A 53 -5.63 -0.89 -3.48
N VAL A 54 -4.51 -1.57 -3.67
CA VAL A 54 -4.44 -3.03 -3.55
C VAL A 54 -3.75 -3.36 -2.23
N GLY A 55 -4.52 -3.86 -1.27
CA GLY A 55 -3.99 -4.26 0.03
C GLY A 55 -3.55 -5.72 0.05
N THR A 56 -2.84 -6.09 1.11
CA THR A 56 -2.30 -7.44 1.31
C THR A 56 -3.03 -8.18 2.44
N MET A 57 -4.24 -7.76 2.77
CA MET A 57 -4.95 -8.18 3.98
C MET A 57 -4.12 -7.90 5.24
N GLY A 58 -3.65 -6.67 5.43
CA GLY A 58 -2.86 -6.31 6.60
C GLY A 58 -3.64 -6.47 7.91
N LEU A 59 -2.95 -6.81 9.00
CA LEU A 59 -3.52 -6.69 10.33
C LEU A 59 -3.62 -5.20 10.69
N GLU A 60 -4.84 -4.69 10.87
CA GLU A 60 -5.04 -3.43 11.59
C GLU A 60 -4.66 -3.68 13.06
N LYS A 61 -3.39 -3.48 13.42
CA LYS A 61 -2.94 -3.52 14.81
C LYS A 61 -3.52 -2.33 15.56
N SER A 62 -4.76 -2.47 16.03
CA SER A 62 -5.32 -1.55 17.01
C SER A 62 -4.72 -1.87 18.38
N ALA A 63 -4.26 -0.84 19.10
CA ALA A 63 -3.81 -1.00 20.47
C ALA A 63 -4.94 -1.60 21.32
N ASP A 64 -4.78 -2.86 21.70
CA ASP A 64 -5.74 -3.58 22.53
C ASP A 64 -5.86 -2.87 23.89
N GLN A 65 -6.95 -2.10 24.06
CA GLN A 65 -7.21 -1.28 25.25
C GLN A 65 -7.29 -2.12 26.54
N SER A 66 -7.45 -3.45 26.41
CA SER A 66 -7.51 -4.38 27.54
C SER A 66 -6.14 -4.73 28.14
N LYS A 67 -5.04 -4.52 27.41
CA LYS A 67 -3.68 -4.85 27.87
C LYS A 67 -3.00 -3.60 28.42
N LYS A 68 -2.95 -3.53 29.76
CA LYS A 68 -2.24 -2.52 30.58
C LYS A 68 -1.22 -1.68 29.79
N LEU A 69 -1.54 -0.39 29.60
CA LEU A 69 -0.76 0.66 28.93
C LEU A 69 0.65 0.92 29.51
N LYS A 70 1.10 0.11 30.49
CA LYS A 70 2.46 0.17 31.06
C LYS A 70 3.35 -0.90 30.44
N ARG A 71 3.57 -0.82 29.14
CA ARG A 71 4.57 -1.63 28.44
C ARG A 71 5.89 -0.86 28.40
N GLY A 72 6.90 -1.34 29.13
CA GLY A 72 8.29 -0.86 28.96
C GLY A 72 8.90 -1.39 27.66
N TYR A 73 10.14 -1.03 27.35
CA TYR A 73 10.85 -1.44 26.12
C TYR A 73 10.73 -2.94 25.78
N TRP A 74 10.85 -3.81 26.79
CA TRP A 74 10.68 -5.26 26.65
C TRP A 74 9.24 -5.68 26.41
N GLY A 75 8.27 -4.96 26.98
CA GLY A 75 6.84 -5.17 26.75
C GLY A 75 6.35 -4.72 25.36
N TRP A 76 7.14 -3.93 24.65
CA TRP A 76 6.94 -3.54 23.24
C TRP A 76 7.71 -4.45 22.27
N ASN A 77 8.05 -5.68 22.67
CA ASN A 77 8.87 -6.59 21.87
C ASN A 77 10.17 -5.94 21.37
N LYS A 78 10.87 -5.25 22.27
CA LYS A 78 12.10 -4.46 21.99
C LYS A 78 11.89 -3.33 20.96
N GLY A 79 10.69 -2.75 20.93
CA GLY A 79 10.33 -1.62 20.06
C GLY A 79 9.67 -1.99 18.73
N ARG A 80 9.62 -3.29 18.37
CA ARG A 80 8.96 -3.76 17.15
C ARG A 80 7.47 -3.41 17.11
N ASP A 81 6.77 -3.65 18.21
CA ASP A 81 5.34 -3.39 18.30
C ASP A 81 5.00 -1.90 18.14
N LEU A 82 5.92 -1.00 18.53
CA LEU A 82 5.75 0.45 18.43
C LEU A 82 5.91 0.95 16.98
N ILE A 83 6.91 0.38 16.28
CA ILE A 83 7.14 0.65 14.86
C ILE A 83 5.91 0.18 14.07
N ASP A 84 5.47 -1.07 14.28
CA ASP A 84 4.30 -1.62 13.59
C ASP A 84 3.04 -0.79 13.84
N LEU A 85 2.79 -0.39 15.10
CA LEU A 85 1.64 0.46 15.44
C LEU A 85 1.69 1.81 14.72
N THR A 86 2.85 2.44 14.69
CA THR A 86 3.05 3.74 14.02
C THR A 86 2.86 3.61 12.51
N LEU A 87 3.37 2.54 11.92
CA LEU A 87 3.18 2.22 10.50
C LEU A 87 1.71 1.99 10.17
N SER A 88 1.00 1.15 10.92
CA SER A 88 -0.43 0.92 10.70
C SER A 88 -1.26 2.20 10.89
N ALA A 89 -0.95 3.01 11.91
CA ALA A 89 -1.64 4.27 12.15
C ALA A 89 -1.43 5.27 11.01
N ASN A 90 -0.18 5.39 10.51
CA ASN A 90 0.17 6.32 9.46
C ASN A 90 -0.38 5.87 8.08
N GLU A 91 -0.41 4.56 7.81
CA GLU A 91 -1.10 4.00 6.64
C GLU A 91 -2.60 4.34 6.68
N GLY A 92 -3.25 4.07 7.83
CA GLY A 92 -4.67 4.36 8.02
C GLY A 92 -5.01 5.84 7.87
N LEU A 93 -4.21 6.72 8.48
CA LEU A 93 -4.37 8.18 8.37
C LEU A 93 -4.27 8.64 6.91
N HIS A 94 -3.24 8.20 6.20
CA HIS A 94 -3.03 8.63 4.83
C HIS A 94 -4.11 8.10 3.89
N ASN A 95 -4.58 6.87 4.08
CA ASN A 95 -5.70 6.32 3.31
C ASN A 95 -6.99 7.13 3.55
N GLN A 96 -7.24 7.57 4.79
CA GLN A 96 -8.35 8.48 5.11
C GLN A 96 -8.21 9.84 4.43
N ILE A 97 -7.01 10.42 4.42
CA ILE A 97 -6.76 11.68 3.71
C ILE A 97 -7.05 11.52 2.22
N VAL A 98 -6.56 10.45 1.60
CA VAL A 98 -6.79 10.16 0.17
C VAL A 98 -8.29 10.00 -0.14
N LYS A 99 -9.05 9.32 0.74
CA LYS A 99 -10.51 9.20 0.64
C LYS A 99 -11.23 10.55 0.61
N HIS A 100 -10.73 11.54 1.35
CA HIS A 100 -11.31 12.89 1.36
C HIS A 100 -10.87 13.74 0.18
N LEU A 101 -9.73 13.44 -0.44
CA LEU A 101 -9.19 14.21 -1.56
C LEU A 101 -9.74 13.75 -2.92
N ILE A 102 -9.88 12.43 -3.11
CA ILE A 102 -10.32 11.85 -4.39
C ILE A 102 -11.84 11.64 -4.36
N PRO A 103 -12.57 11.95 -5.46
CA PRO A 103 -13.97 11.58 -5.56
C PRO A 103 -14.18 10.08 -5.33
N GLU A 104 -15.19 9.70 -4.54
CA GLU A 104 -15.47 8.29 -4.20
C GLU A 104 -15.53 7.38 -5.45
N ASP A 105 -16.12 7.91 -6.52
CA ASP A 105 -16.26 7.27 -7.83
C ASP A 105 -14.95 6.99 -8.59
N ASN A 106 -13.84 7.57 -8.12
CA ASN A 106 -12.50 7.44 -8.67
C ASN A 106 -11.56 6.63 -7.73
N LEU A 107 -12.05 6.21 -6.56
CA LEU A 107 -11.31 5.39 -5.62
C LEU A 107 -11.81 3.94 -5.65
N LEU A 108 -10.89 2.98 -5.72
CA LEU A 108 -11.23 1.57 -5.63
C LEU A 108 -10.29 0.85 -4.65
N GLU A 109 -10.87 0.28 -3.59
CA GLU A 109 -10.12 -0.51 -2.60
C GLU A 109 -10.27 -2.01 -2.88
N VAL A 110 -9.17 -2.62 -3.29
CA VAL A 110 -8.99 -4.05 -3.49
C VAL A 110 -8.25 -4.62 -2.28
N ASP A 111 -8.95 -4.71 -1.16
CA ASP A 111 -8.43 -5.35 0.05
C ASP A 111 -9.54 -6.08 0.81
N ASP A 112 -9.15 -7.02 1.66
CA ASP A 112 -10.04 -7.74 2.58
C ASP A 112 -9.47 -7.72 4.00
N LYS A 113 -10.34 -7.57 5.01
CA LYS A 113 -9.90 -7.67 6.41
C LYS A 113 -9.70 -9.14 6.81
N GLN A 114 -8.62 -9.41 7.55
CA GLN A 114 -8.39 -10.72 8.15
C GLN A 114 -9.42 -11.01 9.25
N THR A 115 -9.86 -12.26 9.35
CA THR A 115 -10.59 -12.73 10.53
C THR A 115 -9.60 -13.15 11.64
N PRO A 116 -10.00 -13.14 12.93
CA PRO A 116 -9.09 -13.47 14.04
C PRO A 116 -8.38 -14.82 13.89
N ASP A 117 -9.03 -15.84 13.34
CA ASP A 117 -8.41 -17.16 13.12
C ASP A 117 -7.37 -17.16 11.98
N GLN A 118 -7.54 -16.27 10.99
CA GLN A 118 -6.60 -16.12 9.88
C GLN A 118 -5.37 -15.30 10.27
N SER A 119 -5.46 -14.49 11.33
CA SER A 119 -4.37 -13.63 11.81
C SER A 119 -3.08 -14.36 12.16
N LYS A 120 -3.21 -15.60 12.65
CA LYS A 120 -2.05 -16.45 13.01
C LYS A 120 -1.41 -17.11 11.80
N LEU A 121 -2.17 -17.34 10.73
CA LEU A 121 -1.67 -17.97 9.50
C LEU A 121 -1.07 -16.93 8.56
N LEU A 122 -1.56 -15.69 8.58
CA LEU A 122 -1.19 -14.61 7.68
C LEU A 122 -0.30 -13.55 8.35
N GLU A 123 0.61 -14.00 9.23
CA GLU A 123 1.68 -13.15 9.75
C GLU A 123 2.67 -12.78 8.63
N LEU A 124 3.31 -11.61 8.74
CA LEU A 124 4.14 -11.02 7.69
C LEU A 124 5.32 -11.91 7.28
N ASP A 125 5.85 -12.71 8.20
CA ASP A 125 6.98 -13.61 8.04
C ASP A 125 6.59 -15.06 7.72
N ASN A 126 5.29 -15.36 7.58
CA ASN A 126 4.83 -16.72 7.28
C ASN A 126 4.82 -16.98 5.75
N SER A 127 5.89 -17.60 5.26
CA SER A 127 6.02 -18.00 3.85
C SER A 127 5.54 -19.42 3.54
N SER A 128 4.67 -20.01 4.37
CA SER A 128 4.17 -21.37 4.14
C SER A 128 3.23 -21.48 2.93
N ASP A 129 3.19 -22.66 2.30
CA ASP A 129 2.24 -22.95 1.22
C ASP A 129 0.78 -22.76 1.64
N ALA A 130 0.48 -23.02 2.92
CA ALA A 130 -0.84 -22.80 3.49
C ALA A 130 -1.21 -21.31 3.48
N ALA A 131 -0.32 -20.43 3.97
CA ALA A 131 -0.53 -18.98 3.93
C ALA A 131 -0.67 -18.47 2.48
N ALA A 132 0.19 -18.92 1.57
CA ALA A 132 0.13 -18.55 0.16
C ALA A 132 -1.17 -19.01 -0.53
N SER A 133 -1.63 -20.23 -0.22
CA SER A 133 -2.89 -20.78 -0.72
C SER A 133 -4.09 -19.97 -0.22
N THR A 134 -4.10 -19.61 1.07
CA THR A 134 -5.12 -18.74 1.66
C THR A 134 -5.18 -17.38 0.98
N LEU A 135 -4.02 -16.69 0.81
CA LEU A 135 -3.97 -15.40 0.12
C LEU A 135 -4.47 -15.48 -1.32
N ARG A 136 -4.12 -16.55 -2.06
CA ARG A 136 -4.60 -16.78 -3.42
C ARG A 136 -6.12 -16.97 -3.46
N GLY A 137 -6.66 -17.75 -2.52
CA GLY A 137 -8.11 -17.97 -2.41
C GLY A 137 -8.85 -16.66 -2.14
N ARG A 138 -8.34 -15.85 -1.22
CA ARG A 138 -8.89 -14.54 -0.86
C ARG A 138 -8.80 -13.54 -2.01
N GLY A 139 -7.67 -13.46 -2.70
CA GLY A 139 -7.52 -12.62 -3.88
C GLY A 139 -8.54 -12.96 -4.97
N LYS A 140 -8.82 -14.25 -5.19
CA LYS A 140 -9.87 -14.70 -6.13
C LYS A 140 -11.27 -14.27 -5.68
N ASP A 141 -11.62 -14.50 -4.42
CA ASP A 141 -12.92 -14.10 -3.86
C ASP A 141 -13.13 -12.57 -3.95
N ARG A 142 -12.10 -11.80 -3.57
CA ARG A 142 -12.15 -10.33 -3.65
C ARG A 142 -12.30 -9.85 -5.09
N ALA A 143 -11.56 -10.43 -6.03
CA ALA A 143 -11.70 -10.11 -7.45
C ALA A 143 -13.11 -10.39 -7.97
N GLN A 144 -13.72 -11.51 -7.59
CA GLN A 144 -15.10 -11.85 -7.98
C GLN A 144 -16.13 -10.84 -7.42
N LYS A 145 -15.91 -10.32 -6.21
CA LYS A 145 -16.79 -9.30 -5.60
C LYS A 145 -16.63 -7.92 -6.24
N ILE A 146 -15.43 -7.60 -6.72
CA ILE A 146 -15.13 -6.28 -7.28
C ILE A 146 -15.45 -6.18 -8.77
N ILE A 147 -15.36 -7.27 -9.53
CA ILE A 147 -15.49 -7.23 -10.99
C ILE A 147 -16.85 -6.67 -11.46
N SER A 148 -17.90 -6.84 -10.67
CA SER A 148 -19.24 -6.32 -10.95
C SER A 148 -19.46 -4.87 -10.50
N GLN A 149 -18.52 -4.27 -9.78
CA GLN A 149 -18.68 -2.92 -9.25
C GLN A 149 -18.54 -1.87 -10.37
N PRO A 150 -19.41 -0.83 -10.39
CA PRO A 150 -19.31 0.24 -11.38
C PRO A 150 -17.96 0.97 -11.36
N THR A 151 -17.37 1.15 -10.19
CA THR A 151 -16.03 1.73 -10.02
C THR A 151 -14.99 0.89 -10.74
N PHE A 152 -14.94 -0.42 -10.53
CA PHE A 152 -14.03 -1.31 -11.26
C PHE A 152 -14.22 -1.23 -12.78
N GLN A 153 -15.48 -1.16 -13.25
CA GLN A 153 -15.76 -1.00 -14.68
C GLN A 153 -15.20 0.31 -15.26
N LYS A 154 -15.16 1.40 -14.47
CA LYS A 154 -14.47 2.63 -14.90
C LYS A 154 -12.97 2.39 -15.08
N PHE A 155 -12.32 1.63 -14.19
CA PHE A 155 -10.91 1.29 -14.32
C PHE A 155 -10.65 0.38 -15.52
N SER A 156 -11.39 -0.72 -15.67
CA SER A 156 -11.17 -1.71 -16.73
C SER A 156 -11.43 -1.17 -18.14
N ASN A 157 -12.41 -0.27 -18.27
CA ASN A 157 -12.76 0.34 -19.56
C ASN A 157 -11.91 1.58 -19.88
N HIS A 158 -11.03 2.01 -18.98
CA HIS A 158 -10.12 3.11 -19.27
C HIS A 158 -9.21 2.76 -20.46
N ARG A 159 -8.99 3.75 -21.33
CA ARG A 159 -8.00 3.70 -22.39
C ARG A 159 -7.12 4.93 -22.23
N ALA A 160 -5.86 4.69 -21.90
CA ALA A 160 -4.87 5.76 -21.83
C ALA A 160 -4.63 6.31 -23.24
N SER A 161 -4.38 7.62 -23.34
CA SER A 161 -3.85 8.20 -24.57
C SER A 161 -2.49 7.59 -24.89
N ILE A 162 -2.12 7.59 -26.18
CA ILE A 162 -0.80 7.13 -26.60
C ILE A 162 0.25 7.94 -25.82
N PRO A 163 1.15 7.27 -25.06
CA PRO A 163 2.15 7.98 -24.28
C PRO A 163 3.09 8.75 -25.20
N THR A 164 3.45 9.96 -24.78
CA THR A 164 4.51 10.75 -25.42
C THR A 164 5.78 10.61 -24.59
N PHE A 165 6.71 9.81 -25.09
CA PHE A 165 8.05 9.67 -24.57
C PHE A 165 8.94 10.75 -25.18
N TYR A 166 9.55 11.57 -24.34
CA TYR A 166 10.47 12.62 -24.76
C TYR A 166 11.92 12.11 -24.93
N TYR A 167 12.24 10.93 -24.37
CA TYR A 167 13.59 10.36 -24.32
C TYR A 167 13.57 8.84 -24.52
N GLY A 168 14.73 8.26 -24.87
CA GLY A 168 14.94 6.81 -24.98
C GLY A 168 14.52 6.19 -26.32
N PRO A 169 14.66 4.86 -26.47
CA PRO A 169 14.41 4.15 -27.74
C PRO A 169 12.94 4.19 -28.19
N ASN A 170 12.01 4.55 -27.29
CA ASN A 170 10.58 4.68 -27.56
C ASN A 170 10.14 6.14 -27.77
N LYS A 171 11.09 7.08 -27.92
CA LYS A 171 10.80 8.51 -28.13
C LYS A 171 9.87 8.70 -29.32
N ASN A 172 8.79 9.45 -29.14
CA ASN A 172 7.88 9.77 -30.24
C ASN A 172 8.55 10.80 -31.17
N THR A 173 8.57 10.54 -32.48
CA THR A 173 8.96 11.53 -33.49
C THR A 173 7.85 12.56 -33.62
N GLU A 174 8.20 13.85 -33.55
CA GLU A 174 7.26 14.95 -33.78
C GLU A 174 6.57 14.75 -35.13
N ARG A 175 5.23 14.69 -35.14
CA ARG A 175 4.46 14.73 -36.39
C ARG A 175 4.47 16.18 -36.87
N THR A 176 5.31 16.48 -37.86
CA THR A 176 5.20 17.68 -38.72
C THR A 176 3.89 17.68 -39.48
#